data_AF-A0A143QKJ6-F1
#
_entry.id   AF-A0A143QKJ6-F1
#
_cell.length_a   1.000
_cell.length_b   1.000
_cell.length_c   1.000
_cell.angle_alpha   90.00
_cell.angle_beta   90.00
_cell.angle_gamma   90.00
#
_symmetry.space_group_name_H-M   'P 1'
#
loop_
_entity.id
_entity.type
_entity.pdbx_description
1 polymer ?
#
loop_
_entity_poly.entity_id
_entity_poly.type
_entity_poly.pdbx_seq_one_letter_code
_entity_poly.pdbx_strand_id
1 'polypeptide(L)' 'MHTVFWAPRFAVVYFLAALAAVVLFSAIGANMAIVAPLILALIGMGVAVLIRSRTVRS' A
#
# COMPACT_ATOMS: atom_id res chain seq x y z
N MET A 1 -15.01 -23.74 3.11
CA MET A 1 -14.08 -22.88 3.87
C MET A 1 -14.22 -21.46 3.36
N HIS A 2 -14.94 -20.61 4.08
CA HIS A 2 -15.18 -19.21 3.70
C HIS A 2 -13.90 -18.43 3.99
N THR A 3 -12.97 -18.35 3.03
CA THR A 3 -11.78 -17.51 3.15
C THR A 3 -12.26 -16.06 3.15
N VAL A 4 -12.44 -15.55 4.36
CA VAL A 4 -12.86 -14.17 4.61
C VAL A 4 -12.04 -13.25 3.71
N PHE A 5 -12.72 -12.35 2.99
CA PHE A 5 -12.22 -11.35 2.04
C PHE A 5 -11.24 -10.33 2.70
N TRP A 6 -10.25 -10.80 3.45
CA TRP A 6 -9.23 -10.01 4.13
C TRP A 6 -8.23 -9.42 3.14
N ALA A 7 -7.94 -10.14 2.06
CA ALA A 7 -6.86 -9.78 1.16
C ALA A 7 -7.07 -8.43 0.43
N PRO A 8 -8.29 -8.06 -0.04
CA PRO A 8 -8.57 -6.71 -0.52
C PRO A 8 -8.44 -5.64 0.57
N ARG A 9 -8.88 -5.94 1.80
CA ARG A 9 -8.80 -5.00 2.93
C ARG A 9 -7.36 -4.70 3.33
N PHE A 10 -6.47 -5.70 3.28
CA PHE A 10 -5.05 -5.50 3.54
C PHE A 10 -4.37 -4.61 2.51
N ALA A 11 -4.70 -4.74 1.22
CA ALA A 11 -4.15 -3.87 0.18
C ALA A 11 -4.52 -2.39 0.40
N VAL A 12 -5.77 -2.13 0.80
CA VAL A 12 -6.27 -0.79 1.11
C VAL A 12 -5.45 -0.11 2.22
N VAL A 13 -5.03 -0.85 3.25
CA VAL A 13 -4.19 -0.32 4.34
C VAL A 13 -2.85 0.20 3.80
N TYR A 14 -2.21 -0.52 2.88
CA TYR A 14 -0.95 -0.08 2.27
C TYR A 14 -1.11 1.19 1.43
N PHE A 15 -2.21 1.32 0.68
CA PHE A 15 -2.48 2.53 -0.08
C PHE A 15 -2.83 3.73 0.82
N LEU A 16 -3.59 3.52 1.91
CA LEU A 16 -3.85 4.56 2.90
C LEU A 16 -2.57 5.00 3.61
N ALA A 17 -1.69 4.06 3.95
CA ALA A 17 -0.39 4.38 4.54
C ALA A 17 0.48 5.19 3.57
N ALA A 18 0.50 4.83 2.28
CA ALA A 18 1.19 5.60 1.25
C ALA A 18 0.63 7.03 1.13
N LEU A 19 -0.70 7.18 1.14
CA LEU A 19 -1.36 8.48 1.09
C LEU A 19 -1.04 9.32 2.34
N ALA A 20 -1.12 8.73 3.53
CA ALA A 20 -0.79 9.40 4.79
C ALA A 20 0.68 9.84 4.83
N ALA A 21 1.59 8.99 4.33
CA ALA A 21 3.00 9.35 4.19
C ALA A 21 3.17 10.55 3.24
N VAL A 22 2.56 10.53 2.05
CA VAL A 22 2.60 11.67 1.11
C VAL A 22 2.14 12.96 1.78
N VAL A 23 1.00 12.94 2.46
CA VAL A 23 0.45 14.12 3.14
C VAL A 23 1.38 14.61 4.23
N LEU A 24 1.83 13.71 5.11
CA LEU A 24 2.73 14.05 6.22
C LEU A 24 4.04 14.66 5.73
N PHE A 25 4.72 13.98 4.80
CA PHE A 25 6.02 14.41 4.29
C PHE A 25 5.94 15.68 3.45
N SER A 26 4.84 15.88 2.71
CA SER A 26 4.57 17.14 2.03
C SER A 26 4.31 18.28 3.01
N ALA A 27 3.60 18.03 4.12
CA ALA A 27 3.29 19.05 5.12
C ALA A 27 4.54 19.53 5.87
N ILE A 28 5.51 18.65 6.12
CA ILE A 28 6.77 19.00 6.79
C ILE A 28 7.88 19.47 5.81
N GLY A 29 7.59 19.57 4.51
CA GLY A 29 8.57 19.97 3.50
C GLY A 29 9.75 19.01 3.36
N ALA A 30 9.53 17.71 3.58
CA ALA A 30 10.58 16.72 3.51
C ALA A 30 11.11 16.52 2.09
N ASN A 31 12.39 16.17 1.97
CA ASN A 31 13.01 15.88 0.69
C ASN A 31 12.39 14.61 0.06
N MET A 32 11.62 14.81 -1.01
CA MET A 32 10.91 13.75 -1.71
C MET A 32 11.86 12.69 -2.31
N ALA A 33 13.13 12.99 -2.55
CA ALA A 33 14.11 11.99 -2.99
C ALA A 33 14.34 10.88 -1.94
N ILE A 34 14.15 11.20 -0.66
CA ILE A 34 14.32 10.26 0.46
C ILE A 34 13.00 9.53 0.76
N VAL A 35 11.89 10.23 0.58
CA VAL A 35 10.55 9.73 0.93
C VAL A 35 9.93 8.89 -0.18
N ALA A 36 10.18 9.22 -1.44
CA ALA A 36 9.60 8.52 -2.59
C ALA A 36 9.85 7.00 -2.59
N PRO A 37 11.05 6.48 -2.23
CA PRO A 37 11.26 5.04 -2.12
C PRO A 37 10.33 4.36 -1.10
N LEU A 38 10.06 5.00 0.03
CA LEU A 38 9.15 4.49 1.05
C LEU A 38 7.71 4.44 0.53
N ILE A 39 7.24 5.52 -0.10
CA ILE A 39 5.90 5.59 -0.71
C ILE A 39 5.75 4.50 -1.78
N LEU A 40 6.77 4.33 -2.62
CA LEU A 40 6.79 3.32 -3.68
C LEU A 40 6.73 1.90 -3.10
N ALA A 41 7.47 1.62 -2.02
CA ALA A 41 7.44 0.33 -1.34
C ALA A 41 6.04 0.01 -0.77
N LEU A 42 5.38 0.99 -0.17
CA LEU A 42 4.01 0.85 0.34
C LEU A 42 3.01 0.54 -0.78
N ILE A 43 3.06 1.30 -1.88
CA ILE A 43 2.21 1.06 -3.05
C ILE A 43 2.49 -0.32 -3.64
N GLY A 44 3.76 -0.69 -3.81
CA GLY A 44 4.17 -1.99 -4.34
C GLY A 44 3.66 -3.16 -3.49
N MET A 45 3.70 -3.02 -2.16
CA MET A 45 3.17 -4.04 -1.25
C MET A 45 1.65 -4.18 -1.36
N GLY A 46 0.92 -3.08 -1.47
CA GLY A 46 -0.52 -3.10 -1.72
C GLY A 46 -0.89 -3.81 -3.03
N VAL A 47 -0.13 -3.56 -4.10
CA VAL A 47 -0.30 -4.23 -5.39
C VAL A 47 0.04 -5.72 -5.30
N ALA A 48 1.12 -6.11 -4.64
CA ALA A 48 1.51 -7.51 -4.45
C ALA A 48 0.42 -8.30 -3.71
N VAL A 49 -0.20 -7.70 -2.68
CA VAL A 49 -1.33 -8.29 -1.97
C VAL A 49 -2.53 -8.48 -2.89
N LEU A 50 -2.86 -7.50 -3.73
CA LEU A 50 -3.94 -7.61 -4.72
C LEU A 50 -3.70 -8.73 -5.74
N ILE A 51 -2.48 -8.82 -6.28
CA ILE A 51 -2.12 -9.87 -7.24
C ILE A 51 -2.26 -11.24 -6.58
N ARG A 52 -1.67 -11.43 -5.40
CA ARG A 52 -1.79 -12.69 -4.64
C ARG A 52 -3.24 -13.05 -4.35
N SER A 53 -4.07 -12.06 -4.01
CA SER A 53 -5.51 -12.26 -3.78
C SER A 53 -6.24 -12.77 -5.01
N ARG A 54 -5.85 -12.32 -6.21
CA ARG A 54 -6.43 -12.81 -7.46
C ARG A 54 -5.91 -14.19 -7.82
N THR A 55 -4.62 -14.46 -7.66
CA THR A 55 -4.03 -15.78 -7.96
C THR A 55 -4.65 -16.89 -7.13
N VAL A 56 -4.93 -16.65 -5.84
CA VAL A 56 -5.55 -17.66 -4.94
C VAL A 56 -7.03 -17.92 -5.26
N ARG A 57 -7.67 -17.06 -6.08
CA ARG A 57 -9.08 -17.24 -6.49
C ARG A 57 -9.26 -18.03 -7.79
N SER A 58 -8.20 -18.24 -8.56
CA SER A 58 -8.23 -18.98 -9.83
C SER A 58 -7.96 -20.46 -9.63
#